data_AF-A0A661S6W4-F1
#
_entry.id   AF-A0A661S6W4-F1
#
_cell.length_a   1.000
_cell.length_b   1.000
_cell.length_c   1.000
_cell.angle_alpha   90.00
_cell.angle_beta   90.00
_cell.angle_gamma   90.00
#
_symmetry.space_group_name_H-M   'P 1'
#
loop_
_entity.id
_entity.type
_entity.pdbx_description
1 polymer ?
#
loop_
_entity_poly.entity_id
_entity_poly.type
_entity_poly.pdbx_seq_one_letter_code
_entity_poly.pdbx_strand_id
1 'polypeptide(L)' 'MRSLEGLQWLDSLLFKSGRRALCAADFMGAPRRLLEAERKTLYEKIPVPLGWHQDYADGKATTRGFQAFFFPRVEKS' A
#
# COMPACT_ATOMS: atom_id res chain seq x y z
N MET A 1 -4.63 -2.42 -3.95
CA MET A 1 -5.77 -3.30 -4.27
C MET A 1 -7.02 -2.82 -3.55
N ARG A 2 -8.17 -2.83 -4.24
CA ARG A 2 -9.46 -2.30 -3.74
C ARG A 2 -10.37 -3.32 -3.08
N SER A 3 -10.14 -4.61 -3.34
CA SER A 3 -10.90 -5.70 -2.74
C SER A 3 -10.06 -6.97 -2.68
N LEU A 4 -10.48 -7.93 -1.85
CA LEU A 4 -9.84 -9.25 -1.76
C LEU A 4 -10.15 -10.08 -3.02
N GLU A 5 -11.37 -9.94 -3.54
CA GLU A 5 -11.80 -10.60 -4.78
C GLU A 5 -10.97 -10.12 -5.98
N GLY A 6 -10.63 -8.83 -6.02
CA GLY A 6 -9.76 -8.27 -7.06
C GLY A 6 -8.33 -8.82 -7.00
N LEU A 7 -7.83 -9.15 -5.81
CA LEU A 7 -6.54 -9.80 -5.64
C LEU A 7 -6.58 -11.25 -6.17
N GLN A 8 -7.61 -12.02 -5.80
CA GLN A 8 -7.81 -13.39 -6.30
C GLN A 8 -7.99 -13.45 -7.82
N TRP A 9 -8.73 -12.48 -8.37
CA TRP A 9 -8.89 -12.33 -9.81
C TRP A 9 -7.55 -12.06 -10.51
N LEU A 10 -6.71 -11.18 -9.93
CA LEU A 10 -5.38 -10.90 -10.46
C LEU A 10 -4.48 -12.15 -10.43
N ASP A 11 -4.49 -12.92 -9.34
CA ASP A 11 -3.74 -14.17 -9.26
C ASP A 11 -4.15 -15.15 -10.37
N SER A 12 -5.46 -15.27 -10.59
CA SER A 12 -6.01 -16.10 -11.67
C SER A 12 -5.59 -15.60 -13.06
N LEU A 13 -5.59 -14.29 -13.29
CA LEU A 13 -5.16 -13.68 -14.55
C LEU A 13 -3.66 -13.93 -14.81
N LEU A 14 -2.83 -13.78 -13.78
CA LEU A 14 -1.39 -14.00 -13.86
C LEU A 14 -1.07 -15.45 -14.20
N PHE A 15 -1.77 -16.40 -13.55
CA PHE A 15 -1.63 -17.82 -13.85
C PHE A 15 -2.02 -18.12 -15.30
N LYS A 16 -3.22 -17.71 -15.73
CA LYS A 16 -3.73 -17.98 -17.09
C LYS A 16 -2.92 -17.31 -18.21
N SER A 17 -2.35 -16.14 -17.94
CA SER A 17 -1.55 -15.40 -18.92
C SER A 17 -0.10 -15.87 -19.03
N GLY A 18 0.35 -16.77 -18.14
CA GLY A 18 1.77 -17.11 -18.02
C GLY A 18 2.60 -15.92 -17.55
N ARG A 19 2.05 -15.06 -16.69
CA ARG A 19 2.68 -13.86 -16.12
C ARG A 19 3.15 -12.82 -17.15
N ARG A 20 2.52 -12.77 -18.32
CA ARG A 20 2.81 -11.75 -19.36
C ARG A 20 2.20 -10.37 -19.08
N ALA A 21 1.24 -10.28 -18.16
CA ALA A 21 0.64 -9.02 -17.74
C ALA A 21 0.78 -8.87 -16.22
N LEU A 22 1.79 -8.12 -15.77
CA LEU A 22 2.11 -7.93 -14.35
C LEU A 22 1.55 -6.60 -13.83
N CYS A 23 1.18 -6.57 -12.55
CA CYS A 23 0.98 -5.30 -11.87
C CYS A 23 2.33 -4.69 -11.45
N ALA A 24 2.35 -3.39 -11.20
CA ALA A 24 3.58 -2.68 -10.82
C ALA A 24 4.24 -3.28 -9.57
N ALA A 25 3.46 -3.71 -8.58
CA ALA A 25 4.01 -4.31 -7.35
C ALA A 25 4.76 -5.61 -7.64
N ASP A 26 4.21 -6.49 -8.48
CA ASP A 26 4.86 -7.74 -8.89
C ASP A 26 6.12 -7.48 -9.70
N PHE A 27 6.06 -6.54 -10.64
CA PHE A 27 7.21 -6.13 -11.44
C PHE A 27 8.34 -5.59 -10.56
N MET A 28 8.01 -4.81 -9.53
CA MET A 28 8.98 -4.25 -8.58
C MET A 28 9.44 -5.24 -7.50
N GLY A 29 8.90 -6.46 -7.46
CA GLY A 29 9.16 -7.41 -6.37
C GLY A 29 8.68 -6.91 -5.00
N ALA A 30 7.69 -6.01 -4.98
CA ALA A 30 7.14 -5.41 -3.78
C ALA A 30 5.83 -6.11 -3.35
N PRO A 31 5.51 -6.15 -2.05
CA PRO A 31 4.23 -6.67 -1.59
C PRO A 31 3.05 -5.90 -2.19
N ARG A 32 2.06 -6.62 -2.74
CA ARG A 32 0.79 -6.02 -3.17
C ARG A 32 0.05 -5.48 -1.94
N ARG A 33 -0.16 -4.16 -1.89
CA ARG A 33 -0.82 -3.51 -0.75
C ARG A 33 -2.34 -3.47 -0.92
N LEU A 34 -3.07 -3.81 0.13
CA LEU A 34 -4.53 -3.78 0.21
C LEU A 34 -5.07 -2.44 0.73
N LEU A 35 -4.46 -1.31 0.33
CA LEU A 35 -4.75 0.02 0.89
C LEU A 35 -6.23 0.40 0.91
N GLU A 36 -6.95 0.06 -0.16
CA GLU A 36 -8.37 0.39 -0.30
C GLU A 36 -9.27 -0.71 0.28
N ALA A 37 -8.88 -1.99 0.13
CA ALA A 37 -9.62 -3.11 0.71
C ALA A 37 -9.61 -3.07 2.25
N GLU A 38 -8.49 -2.67 2.85
CA GLU A 38 -8.29 -2.57 4.30
C GLU A 38 -8.41 -1.13 4.82
N ARG A 39 -8.98 -0.22 4.01
CA ARG A 39 -8.99 1.23 4.30
C ARG A 39 -9.44 1.56 5.73
N LYS A 40 -10.52 0.95 6.22
CA LYS A 40 -11.02 1.17 7.59
C LYS A 40 -9.98 0.80 8.65
N THR A 41 -9.47 -0.42 8.59
CA THR A 41 -8.44 -0.92 9.51
C THR A 41 -7.14 -0.12 9.42
N LEU A 42 -6.78 0.37 8.23
CA LEU A 42 -5.59 1.20 8.06
C LEU A 42 -5.75 2.58 8.71
N TYR A 43 -6.94 3.21 8.62
CA TYR A 43 -7.20 4.46 9.34
C TYR A 43 -7.22 4.28 10.86
N GLU A 44 -7.63 3.11 11.37
CA GLU A 44 -7.56 2.79 12.80
C GLU A 44 -6.10 2.61 13.27
N LYS A 45 -5.28 1.93 12.47
CA LYS A 45 -3.87 1.65 12.81
C LYS A 45 -2.94 2.84 12.57
N ILE A 46 -3.22 3.65 11.56
CA ILE A 46 -2.43 4.81 11.14
C ILE A 46 -3.40 5.99 11.00
N PRO A 47 -3.88 6.55 12.13
CA PRO A 47 -4.81 7.65 12.08
C PRO A 47 -4.18 8.86 11.40
N VAL A 48 -4.97 9.56 10.59
CA VAL A 48 -4.58 10.84 10.01
C VAL A 48 -4.86 11.93 11.06
N PRO A 49 -3.85 12.68 11.52
CA PRO A 49 -4.06 13.75 12.47
C PRO A 49 -5.05 14.79 11.96
N LEU A 50 -5.82 15.40 12.88
CA LEU A 50 -6.66 16.53 12.53
C LEU A 50 -5.77 17.66 11.96
N GLY A 51 -6.19 18.25 10.84
CA GLY A 51 -5.41 19.30 10.17
C GLY A 51 -4.25 18.80 9.29
N TRP A 52 -3.99 17.49 9.23
CA TRP A 52 -2.84 16.92 8.49
C TRP A 52 -2.75 17.40 7.04
N HIS A 53 -3.88 17.56 6.34
CA HIS A 53 -3.89 18.05 4.96
C HIS A 53 -3.37 19.50 4.84
N GLN A 54 -3.76 20.38 5.77
CA GLN A 54 -3.27 21.75 5.79
C GLN A 54 -1.79 21.79 6.17
N ASP A 55 -1.40 21.04 7.19
CA ASP A 55 0.01 20.96 7.60
C ASP A 55 0.90 20.37 6.51
N TYR A 56 0.39 19.41 5.73
CA TYR A 56 1.12 18.85 4.59
C TYR A 56 1.29 19.89 3.48
N ALA A 57 0.24 20.66 3.18
CA ALA A 57 0.32 21.77 2.21
C ALA A 57 1.30 22.87 2.64
N ASP A 58 1.35 23.15 3.96
CA ASP A 58 2.28 24.11 4.56
C ASP A 58 3.71 23.56 4.73
N GLY A 59 3.97 22.30 4.36
CA GLY A 59 5.28 21.63 4.53
C GLY A 59 5.63 21.24 5.97
N LYS A 60 4.67 21.31 6.89
CA LYS A 60 4.81 20.96 8.32
C LYS A 60 4.55 19.48 8.60
N ALA A 61 3.81 18.79 7.73
CA ALA A 61 3.58 17.35 7.82
C ALA A 61 4.21 16.60 6.63
N THR A 62 4.45 15.30 6.81
CA THR A 62 5.03 14.43 5.77
C THR A 62 4.33 13.08 5.72
N THR A 63 4.63 12.30 4.68
CA THR A 63 4.17 10.91 4.54
C THR A 63 5.10 9.89 5.21
N ARG A 64 6.12 10.33 5.97
CA ARG A 64 7.11 9.43 6.59
C ARG A 64 6.48 8.40 7.54
N GLY A 65 5.44 8.76 8.27
CA GLY A 65 4.73 7.82 9.15
C GLY A 65 4.12 6.65 8.37
N PHE A 66 3.48 6.94 7.24
CA PHE A 66 2.98 5.93 6.30
C PHE A 66 4.12 5.06 5.75
N GLN A 67 5.23 5.70 5.32
CA GLN A 67 6.40 4.97 4.81
C GLN A 67 7.00 4.03 5.85
N ALA A 68 7.16 4.49 7.10
CA ALA A 68 7.71 3.68 8.19
C ALA A 68 6.82 2.46 8.52
N PHE A 69 5.50 2.63 8.46
CA PHE A 69 4.56 1.53 8.70
C PHE A 69 4.66 0.43 7.65
N PHE A 70 4.73 0.80 6.36
CA PHE A 70 4.75 -0.18 5.27
C PHE A 70 6.15 -0.67 4.90
N PHE A 71 7.18 0.13 5.13
CA PHE A 71 8.58 -0.15 4.77
C PHE A 71 9.47 0.03 6.01
N PRO A 72 9.32 -0.82 7.04
CA PRO A 72 10.22 -0.79 8.17
C PRO A 72 11.64 -1.06 7.67
N ARG A 73 12.61 -0.25 8.11
CA ARG A 73 14.02 -0.54 7.85
C ARG A 73 14.34 -1.88 8.51
N VAL A 74 14.75 -2.85 7.72
CA VAL A 74 15.45 -4.02 8.23
C VAL A 74 16.84 -3.52 8.61
N GLU A 75 17.15 -3.47 9.91
CA GLU A 75 18.55 -3.36 10.34
C GLU A 75 19.26 -4.60 9.83
N LYS A 76 20.27 -4.42 8.97
CA LYS A 76 21.15 -5.51 8.58
C LYS A 76 21.94 -5.91 9.82
N SER A 77 21.68 -7.11 10.33
CA SER A 77 22.62 -7.83 11.21
C SER A 77 23.90 -8.19 10.45
#